data_AF-A0A3R7L8S7-F1
#
_entry.id   AF-A0A3R7L8S7-F1
#
_cell.length_a   1.000
_cell.length_b   1.000
_cell.length_c   1.000
_cell.angle_alpha   90.00
_cell.angle_beta   90.00
_cell.angle_gamma   90.00
#
_symmetry.space_group_name_H-M   'P 1'
#
loop_
_entity.id
_entity.type
_entity.pdbx_description
1 polymer ?
#
loop_
_entity_poly.entity_id
_entity_poly.type
_entity_poly.pdbx_seq_one_letter_code
_entity_poly.pdbx_strand_id
1 'polypeptide(L)'
;MSSSKCAAAGKLLAPFCKLACKLERRSARKLSAVDAGIAKAIAEHDANGTDAAVSSTKRYVYEQKQLLHYRVVRFFDECRYLVSGEYFRTYSFVNFIWDIRFLTKFLLLFIFGTLFGRQSIFPPIDPNSPLALALETKVNPNY
;
A
#
# COMPACT_ATOMS: atom_id res chain seq x y z
N MET A 1 16.54 9.21 -46.08
CA MET A 1 16.56 9.99 -44.82
C MET A 1 15.96 9.21 -43.62
N SER A 2 16.35 7.95 -43.38
CA SER A 2 15.76 7.10 -42.30
C SER A 2 16.75 6.73 -41.17
N SER A 3 18.07 6.83 -41.41
CA SER A 3 19.10 6.31 -40.51
C SER A 3 19.38 7.20 -39.27
N SER A 4 19.39 8.54 -39.39
CA SER A 4 19.75 9.41 -38.26
C SER A 4 18.69 9.47 -37.15
N LYS A 5 17.40 9.31 -37.50
CA LYS A 5 16.29 9.29 -36.54
C LYS A 5 16.31 8.02 -35.68
N CYS A 6 16.65 6.87 -36.26
CA CYS A 6 16.84 5.61 -35.51
C CYS A 6 18.07 5.68 -34.60
N ALA A 7 19.17 6.28 -35.05
CA ALA A 7 20.37 6.46 -34.23
C ALA A 7 20.15 7.41 -33.04
N ALA A 8 19.36 8.47 -33.22
CA ALA A 8 18.96 9.38 -32.14
C ALA A 8 18.03 8.71 -31.13
N ALA A 9 17.02 7.96 -31.60
CA ALA A 9 16.13 7.17 -30.73
C ALA A 9 16.91 6.11 -29.93
N GLY A 10 17.88 5.44 -30.55
CA GLY A 10 18.75 4.47 -29.87
C GLY A 10 19.61 5.09 -28.76
N LYS A 11 20.12 6.31 -28.94
CA LYS A 11 20.86 7.03 -27.89
C LYS A 11 19.96 7.46 -26.72
N LEU A 12 18.71 7.80 -27.00
CA LEU A 12 17.72 8.22 -26.01
C LEU A 12 17.18 7.03 -25.20
N LEU A 13 17.02 5.86 -25.84
CA LEU A 13 16.57 4.62 -25.21
C LEU A 13 17.69 3.83 -24.53
N ALA A 14 18.95 4.00 -24.95
CA ALA A 14 20.11 3.34 -24.34
C ALA A 14 20.20 3.42 -22.81
N PRO A 15 19.97 4.57 -22.14
CA PRO A 15 19.97 4.62 -20.68
C PRO A 15 18.83 3.79 -20.06
N PHE A 16 17.64 3.79 -20.68
CA PHE A 16 16.50 2.99 -20.21
C PHE A 16 16.75 1.49 -20.38
N CYS A 17 17.31 1.07 -21.52
CA CYS A 17 17.69 -0.33 -21.74
C CYS A 17 18.77 -0.78 -20.75
N LYS A 18 19.79 0.06 -20.49
CA LYS A 18 20.82 -0.24 -19.48
C LYS A 18 20.22 -0.37 -18.08
N LEU A 19 19.28 0.49 -17.71
CA LEU A 19 18.57 0.43 -16.44
C LEU A 19 17.72 -0.85 -16.35
N ALA A 20 16.95 -1.16 -17.39
CA ALA A 20 16.14 -2.38 -17.47
C ALA A 20 17.01 -3.63 -17.31
N CYS A 21 18.10 -3.76 -18.07
CA CYS A 21 19.01 -4.90 -17.94
C CYS A 21 19.66 -4.99 -16.54
N LYS A 22 19.98 -3.85 -15.92
CA LYS A 22 20.52 -3.84 -14.55
C LYS A 22 19.49 -4.30 -13.53
N LEU A 23 18.23 -3.87 -13.68
CA LEU A 23 17.11 -4.28 -12.84
C LEU A 23 16.83 -5.77 -13.02
N GLU A 24 16.73 -6.24 -14.26
CA GLU A 24 16.54 -7.65 -14.60
C GLU A 24 17.62 -8.53 -13.97
N ARG A 25 18.90 -8.21 -14.20
CA ARG A 25 20.02 -8.98 -13.61
C ARG A 25 19.97 -9.00 -12.09
N ARG A 26 19.59 -7.88 -11.45
CA ARG A 26 19.43 -7.81 -9.99
C ARG A 26 18.26 -8.69 -9.52
N SER A 27 17.14 -8.65 -10.23
CA SER A 27 15.95 -9.43 -9.93
C SER A 27 16.19 -10.93 -10.11
N ALA A 28 16.87 -11.34 -11.19
CA ALA A 28 17.25 -12.74 -11.43
C ALA A 28 18.12 -13.31 -10.29
N ARG A 29 19.11 -12.53 -9.81
CA ARG A 29 19.94 -12.92 -8.65
C ARG A 29 19.14 -13.06 -7.37
N LYS A 30 18.10 -12.23 -7.17
CA LYS A 30 17.21 -12.37 -6.02
C LYS A 30 16.31 -13.59 -6.16
N LEU A 31 15.80 -13.83 -7.35
CA LEU A 31 14.93 -14.97 -7.65
C LEU A 31 15.65 -16.30 -7.42
N SER A 32 16.95 -16.40 -7.75
CA SER A 32 17.75 -17.60 -7.47
C SER A 32 18.03 -17.85 -5.98
N ALA A 33 17.79 -16.85 -5.13
CA ALA A 33 17.97 -16.94 -3.68
C ALA A 33 16.64 -16.99 -2.92
N VAL A 34 15.53 -17.21 -3.63
CA VAL A 34 14.20 -17.36 -3.04
C VAL A 34 14.09 -18.71 -2.34
N ASP A 35 13.24 -18.76 -1.32
CA ASP A 35 12.92 -19.97 -0.57
C ASP A 35 12.52 -21.15 -1.49
N ALA A 36 12.91 -22.36 -1.09
CA ALA A 36 12.68 -23.57 -1.89
C ALA A 36 11.20 -23.83 -2.17
N GLY A 37 10.29 -23.49 -1.25
CA GLY A 37 8.85 -23.63 -1.46
C GLY A 37 8.31 -22.69 -2.53
N ILE A 38 8.79 -21.45 -2.55
CA ILE A 38 8.39 -20.46 -3.57
C ILE A 38 9.03 -20.81 -4.92
N ALA A 39 10.31 -21.24 -4.95
CA ALA A 39 10.97 -21.67 -6.18
C ALA A 39 10.25 -22.86 -6.82
N LYS A 40 9.79 -23.83 -6.01
CA LYS A 40 8.98 -24.96 -6.48
C LYS A 40 7.64 -24.50 -7.05
N ALA A 41 6.93 -23.61 -6.35
CA ALA A 41 5.65 -23.08 -6.84
C ALA A 41 5.81 -22.32 -8.16
N ILE A 42 6.90 -21.56 -8.34
CA ILE A 42 7.21 -20.88 -9.60
C ILE A 42 7.43 -21.91 -10.71
N ALA A 43 8.28 -22.92 -10.47
CA ALA A 43 8.56 -23.96 -11.45
C ALA A 43 7.31 -24.76 -11.87
N GLU A 44 6.42 -25.08 -10.93
CA GLU A 44 5.14 -25.73 -11.22
C GLU A 44 4.23 -24.86 -12.09
N HIS A 45 4.16 -23.56 -11.81
CA HIS A 45 3.37 -22.63 -12.60
C HIS A 45 3.95 -22.41 -13.99
N ASP A 46 5.28 -22.27 -14.11
CA ASP A 46 6.00 -22.18 -15.38
C ASP A 46 5.79 -23.44 -16.23
N ALA A 47 5.87 -24.63 -15.64
CA ALA A 47 5.62 -25.90 -16.33
C ALA A 47 4.18 -26.03 -16.87
N ASN A 48 3.22 -25.43 -16.17
CA ASN A 48 1.81 -25.41 -16.57
C ASN A 48 1.45 -24.23 -17.50
N GLY A 49 2.43 -23.38 -17.87
CA GLY A 49 2.20 -22.20 -18.71
C GLY A 49 1.37 -21.11 -18.01
N THR A 50 1.42 -21.04 -16.69
CA THR A 50 0.64 -20.11 -15.85
C THR A 50 1.55 -19.21 -15.03
N ASP A 51 1.06 -18.04 -14.61
CA ASP A 51 1.83 -17.12 -13.76
C ASP A 51 1.58 -17.39 -12.26
N ALA A 52 2.66 -17.74 -11.54
CA ALA A 52 2.64 -17.97 -10.11
C ALA A 52 2.17 -16.76 -9.30
N ALA A 53 2.53 -15.54 -9.71
CA ALA A 53 2.16 -14.32 -8.99
C ALA A 53 0.66 -14.03 -9.11
N VAL A 54 0.09 -14.23 -10.30
CA VAL A 54 -1.35 -14.08 -10.55
C VAL A 54 -2.13 -15.14 -9.78
N SER A 55 -1.69 -16.40 -9.82
CA SER A 55 -2.30 -17.50 -9.07
C SER A 55 -2.31 -17.23 -7.56
N SER A 56 -1.16 -16.85 -7.01
CA SER A 56 -1.00 -16.52 -5.58
C SER A 56 -1.89 -15.35 -5.17
N THR A 57 -1.97 -14.30 -5.99
CA THR A 57 -2.82 -13.13 -5.72
C THR A 57 -4.30 -13.51 -5.71
N LYS A 58 -4.76 -14.32 -6.67
CA LYS A 58 -6.14 -14.81 -6.72
C LYS A 58 -6.49 -15.62 -5.48
N ARG A 59 -5.60 -16.54 -5.08
CA ARG A 59 -5.76 -17.33 -3.86
C ARG A 59 -5.84 -16.43 -2.63
N TYR A 60 -4.91 -15.48 -2.48
CA TYR A 60 -4.91 -14.54 -1.38
C TYR A 60 -6.24 -13.78 -1.30
N VAL A 61 -6.69 -13.16 -2.39
CA VAL A 61 -7.97 -12.42 -2.42
C VAL A 61 -9.16 -13.30 -2.04
N TYR A 62 -9.20 -14.53 -2.56
CA TYR A 62 -10.23 -15.49 -2.22
C TYR A 62 -10.24 -15.83 -0.72
N GLU A 63 -9.07 -16.17 -0.15
CA GLU A 63 -8.92 -16.46 1.27
C GLU A 63 -9.29 -15.25 2.13
N GLN A 64 -8.85 -14.05 1.77
CA GLN A 64 -9.20 -12.82 2.48
C GLN A 64 -10.70 -12.58 2.52
N LYS A 65 -11.43 -12.88 1.43
CA LYS A 65 -12.88 -12.77 1.37
C LYS A 65 -13.55 -13.75 2.35
N GLN A 66 -13.09 -15.00 2.40
CA GLN A 66 -13.62 -16.00 3.34
C GLN A 66 -13.32 -15.63 4.80
N LEU A 67 -12.12 -15.11 5.06
CA LEU A 67 -11.69 -14.67 6.38
C LEU A 67 -12.40 -13.41 6.87
N LEU A 68 -13.17 -12.71 6.03
CA LEU A 68 -13.89 -11.50 6.44
C LEU A 68 -14.90 -11.82 7.55
N HIS A 69 -15.70 -12.87 7.40
CA HIS A 69 -16.68 -13.27 8.41
C HIS A 69 -16.01 -13.68 9.72
N TYR A 70 -14.93 -14.46 9.62
CA TYR A 70 -14.10 -14.80 10.77
C TYR A 70 -13.60 -13.55 11.50
N ARG A 71 -13.10 -12.55 10.77
CA ARG A 71 -12.61 -11.29 11.35
C ARG A 71 -13.71 -10.50 12.06
N VAL A 72 -14.93 -10.47 11.50
CA VAL A 72 -16.06 -9.79 12.14
C VAL A 72 -16.41 -10.45 13.47
N VAL A 73 -16.54 -11.79 13.48
CA VAL A 73 -16.81 -12.52 14.72
C VAL A 73 -15.70 -12.29 15.74
N ARG A 74 -14.44 -12.44 15.31
CA ARG A 74 -13.27 -12.23 16.14
C ARG A 74 -13.21 -10.82 16.74
N PHE A 75 -13.58 -9.80 15.97
CA PHE A 75 -13.64 -8.42 16.45
C PHE A 75 -14.64 -8.27 17.60
N PHE A 76 -15.85 -8.82 17.46
CA PHE A 76 -16.84 -8.78 18.54
C PHE A 76 -16.39 -9.57 19.78
N ASP A 77 -15.73 -10.70 19.59
CA ASP A 77 -15.16 -11.47 20.70
C ASP A 77 -14.08 -10.68 21.44
N GLU A 78 -13.21 -9.98 20.71
CA GLU A 78 -12.20 -9.09 21.27
C GLU A 78 -12.84 -7.90 22.00
N CYS A 79 -13.89 -7.28 21.46
CA CYS A 79 -14.64 -6.25 22.17
C CYS A 79 -15.25 -6.76 23.48
N ARG A 80 -15.86 -7.95 23.47
CA ARG A 80 -16.40 -8.56 24.71
C ARG A 80 -15.30 -8.85 25.71
N TYR A 81 -14.14 -9.32 25.26
CA TYR A 81 -12.99 -9.58 26.11
C TYR A 81 -12.46 -8.28 26.76
N LEU A 82 -12.39 -7.18 26.01
CA LEU A 82 -12.05 -5.87 26.55
C LEU A 82 -13.08 -5.40 27.60
N VAL A 83 -14.37 -5.49 27.27
CA VAL A 83 -15.47 -5.08 28.17
C VAL A 83 -15.52 -5.93 29.45
N SER A 84 -15.16 -7.21 29.37
CA SER A 84 -15.13 -8.11 30.53
C SER A 84 -14.07 -7.74 31.57
N GLY A 85 -13.11 -6.87 31.23
CA GLY A 85 -12.02 -6.48 32.11
C GLY A 85 -10.89 -7.51 32.21
N GLU A 86 -11.11 -8.75 31.74
CA GLU A 86 -10.11 -9.83 31.74
C GLU A 86 -8.82 -9.45 31.00
N TYR A 87 -8.94 -8.67 29.91
CA TYR A 87 -7.79 -8.15 29.17
C TYR A 87 -6.79 -7.39 30.06
N PHE A 88 -7.30 -6.61 31.01
CA PHE A 88 -6.46 -5.76 31.86
C PHE A 88 -5.84 -6.52 33.04
N ARG A 89 -6.31 -7.73 33.35
CA ARG A 89 -5.80 -8.53 34.48
C ARG A 89 -4.36 -9.00 34.28
N THR A 90 -3.99 -9.31 33.04
CA THR A 90 -2.64 -9.74 32.66
C THR A 90 -2.02 -8.76 31.66
N TYR A 91 -2.24 -7.46 31.88
CA TYR A 91 -1.73 -6.43 30.99
C TYR A 91 -0.21 -6.34 31.04
N SER A 92 0.44 -6.31 29.88
CA SER A 92 1.89 -6.27 29.74
C SER A 92 2.33 -5.15 28.80
N PHE A 93 3.62 -4.83 28.81
CA PHE A 93 4.20 -3.86 27.87
C PHE A 93 4.01 -4.26 26.40
N VAL A 94 3.95 -5.56 26.11
CA VAL A 94 3.67 -6.05 24.74
C VAL A 94 2.26 -5.66 24.32
N ASN A 95 1.28 -5.80 25.21
CA ASN A 95 -0.11 -5.38 24.94
C ASN A 95 -0.20 -3.87 24.70
N PHE A 96 0.55 -3.08 25.48
CA PHE A 96 0.65 -1.64 25.28
C PHE A 96 1.16 -1.24 23.89
N ILE A 97 2.19 -1.92 23.38
CA ILE A 97 2.68 -1.69 22.02
C ILE A 97 1.57 -2.00 20.99
N TRP A 98 0.83 -3.10 21.18
CA TRP A 98 -0.29 -3.44 20.30
C TRP A 98 -1.40 -2.40 20.34
N ASP A 99 -1.75 -1.89 21.53
CA ASP A 99 -2.75 -0.85 21.71
C ASP A 99 -2.34 0.47 21.03
N ILE A 100 -1.06 0.87 21.14
CA ILE A 100 -0.55 2.04 20.40
C ILE A 100 -0.63 1.83 18.89
N ARG A 101 -0.27 0.64 18.39
CA ARG A 101 -0.37 0.32 16.96
C ARG A 101 -1.81 0.31 16.49
N PHE A 102 -2.75 -0.09 17.33
CA PHE A 102 -4.18 -0.01 17.04
C PHE A 102 -4.65 1.45 17.02
N LEU A 103 -4.31 2.23 18.05
CA LEU A 103 -4.68 3.64 18.18
C LEU A 103 -4.16 4.48 17.02
N THR A 104 -2.91 4.27 16.60
CA THR A 104 -2.32 5.00 15.45
C THR A 104 -3.05 4.69 14.13
N LYS A 105 -3.43 3.44 13.90
CA LYS A 105 -4.25 3.07 12.73
C LYS A 105 -5.65 3.67 12.80
N PHE A 106 -6.26 3.67 13.98
CA PHE A 106 -7.57 4.28 14.20
C PHE A 106 -7.54 5.79 13.95
N LEU A 107 -6.51 6.48 14.44
CA LEU A 107 -6.28 7.90 14.20
C LEU A 107 -6.11 8.19 12.70
N LEU A 108 -5.37 7.36 11.97
CA LEU A 108 -5.22 7.49 10.54
C LEU A 108 -6.56 7.37 9.80
N LEU A 109 -7.38 6.38 10.17
CA LEU A 109 -8.73 6.21 9.61
C LEU A 109 -9.63 7.39 9.95
N PHE A 110 -9.53 7.93 11.16
CA PHE A 110 -10.25 9.14 11.56
C PHE A 110 -9.85 10.34 10.69
N ILE A 111 -8.55 10.56 10.48
CA ILE A 111 -8.06 11.62 9.59
C ILE A 111 -8.63 11.44 8.18
N PHE A 112 -8.51 10.24 7.59
CA PHE A 112 -9.10 9.98 6.27
C PHE A 112 -10.61 10.23 6.26
N GLY A 113 -11.34 9.78 7.28
CA GLY A 113 -12.77 10.03 7.43
C GLY A 113 -13.10 11.53 7.43
N THR A 114 -12.34 12.35 8.16
CA THR A 114 -12.53 13.81 8.16
C THR A 114 -12.19 14.46 6.82
N LEU A 115 -11.14 14.00 6.13
CA LEU A 115 -10.78 14.49 4.79
C LEU A 115 -11.87 14.17 3.76
N PHE A 116 -12.37 12.93 3.75
CA PHE A 116 -13.44 12.50 2.84
C PHE A 116 -14.78 13.16 3.18
N GLY A 117 -15.12 13.27 4.47
CA GLY A 117 -16.35 13.93 4.91
C GLY A 117 -16.39 15.42 4.56
N ARG A 118 -15.23 16.11 4.64
CA ARG A 118 -15.10 17.51 4.21
C ARG A 118 -14.94 17.66 2.69
N GLN A 119 -14.66 16.57 1.97
CA GLN A 119 -14.30 16.60 0.54
C GLN A 119 -13.11 17.52 0.21
N SER A 120 -12.23 17.78 1.18
CA SER A 120 -11.08 18.67 1.01
C SER A 120 -9.89 18.17 1.81
N ILE A 121 -8.71 18.18 1.20
CA ILE A 121 -7.43 17.85 1.85
C ILE A 121 -7.02 18.98 2.80
N PHE A 122 -7.42 20.22 2.51
CA PHE A 122 -7.05 21.39 3.30
C PHE A 122 -7.95 21.55 4.53
N PRO A 123 -7.38 21.85 5.73
CA PRO A 123 -8.16 22.14 6.92
C PRO A 123 -9.22 23.23 6.66
N PRO A 124 -10.32 23.28 7.42
CA PRO A 124 -11.28 24.36 7.28
C PRO A 124 -10.54 25.65 7.63
N ILE A 125 -10.53 26.59 6.69
CA ILE A 125 -9.96 27.91 6.90
C ILE A 125 -11.12 28.79 7.36
N ASP A 126 -10.94 29.51 8.47
CA ASP A 126 -11.93 30.50 8.90
C ASP A 126 -12.09 31.55 7.78
N PRO A 127 -13.32 31.86 7.33
CA PRO A 127 -13.56 32.83 6.27
C PRO A 127 -12.95 34.22 6.58
N ASN A 128 -12.79 34.57 7.86
CA ASN A 128 -12.18 35.83 8.27
C ASN A 128 -10.67 35.74 8.51
N SER A 129 -10.06 34.57 8.29
CA SER A 129 -8.62 34.44 8.48
C SER A 129 -7.84 35.17 7.38
N PRO A 130 -6.65 35.72 7.69
CA PRO A 130 -5.76 36.32 6.68
C PRO A 130 -5.40 35.36 5.53
N LEU A 131 -5.47 34.05 5.77
CA LEU A 131 -5.24 33.01 4.77
C LEU A 131 -6.39 32.90 3.76
N ALA A 132 -7.64 33.01 4.20
CA ALA A 132 -8.81 33.03 3.30
C ALA A 132 -8.76 34.28 2.40
N LEU A 133 -8.52 35.45 2.99
CA LEU A 133 -8.38 36.71 2.26
C LEU A 133 -7.26 36.65 1.22
N ALA A 134 -6.11 36.04 1.56
CA ALA A 134 -4.99 35.89 0.64
C ALA A 134 -5.29 34.93 -0.53
N LEU A 135 -6.15 33.92 -0.33
CA LEU A 135 -6.59 33.01 -1.39
C LEU A 135 -7.56 33.67 -2.36
N GLU A 136 -8.42 34.57 -1.87
CA GLU A 136 -9.36 35.32 -2.71
C GLU A 136 -8.67 36.45 -3.50
N THR A 137 -7.68 37.12 -2.89
CA THR A 137 -7.00 38.28 -3.50
C THR A 137 -5.80 37.92 -4.37
N LYS A 138 -5.14 36.78 -4.15
CA LYS A 138 -4.05 36.31 -5.02
C LYS A 138 -4.58 35.43 -6.16
N VAL A 139 -5.13 36.09 -7.18
CA VAL A 139 -5.34 35.47 -8.48
C VAL A 139 -3.97 35.12 -9.07
N ASN A 140 -3.78 33.86 -9.47
CA ASN A 140 -2.60 33.44 -10.22
C ASN A 140 -2.52 34.27 -11.50
N PRO A 141 -1.47 35.08 -11.74
CA PRO A 141 -1.40 35.95 -12.92
C PRO A 141 -1.27 35.19 -14.26
N ASN A 142 -1.22 33.85 -14.22
CA ASN A 142 -1.11 32.97 -15.39
C ASN A 142 -2.40 32.20 -15.75
N TYR A 143 -3.56 32.57 -15.19
CA TYR A 143 -4.87 32.13 -15.68
C TYR A 143 -5.81 33.31 -15.84
#